data_AF-A0A9E2R9B6-F1
#
_entry.id   AF-A0A9E2R9B6-F1
#
_cell.length_a   1.000
_cell.length_b   1.000
_cell.length_c   1.000
_cell.angle_alpha   90.00
_cell.angle_beta   90.00
_cell.angle_gamma   90.00
#
_symmetry.space_group_name_H-M   'P 1'
#
loop_
_entity.id
_entity.type
_entity.pdbx_description
1 polymer ?
#
loop_
_entity_poly.entity_id
_entity_poly.type
_entity_poly.pdbx_seq_one_letter_code
_entity_poly.pdbx_strand_id
1 'polypeptide(L)'
;MMWVWIGLGVVAVLAVAFLLWKRFANRDEGPVSLVIYRTCYRDVTEADARGAARRALGVNAEIQTIPFDENTKGLLIAAEAIPPIAIITSNRTYIEPGNIEAAANECEDPTLRKALLTHKSWLSVDAMGMDKIPPADIRLTIYVGLLGKLLAEFVDDQSLVIFAPAEGRYGEIKPDTAALLSSGEILKILGDADLNAPIIQRESSDEAINKAIATAQKRLPEFIGVVDSGRAEAQPIVKARFATGEAAAEHMWAKATEVSSAGIVAEIMNRPADPNLPKKGSVVTINLDDVSDWMYLDEKGRRVGGFVEKVLTGE
;
A
#
# COMPACT_ATOMS: atom_id res chain seq x y z
N MET A 1 -39.57 -32.46 15.97
CA MET A 1 -39.28 -31.01 16.18
C MET A 1 -37.77 -30.68 16.28
N MET A 2 -36.86 -31.63 16.00
CA MET A 2 -35.40 -31.46 16.08
C MET A 2 -34.72 -31.27 14.71
N TRP A 3 -35.46 -31.48 13.62
CA TRP A 3 -34.95 -31.41 12.23
C TRP A 3 -35.03 -30.02 11.58
N VAL A 4 -35.78 -29.08 12.18
CA VAL A 4 -35.95 -27.72 11.64
C VAL A 4 -34.77 -26.81 11.98
N TRP A 5 -34.04 -27.08 13.07
CA TRP A 5 -32.90 -26.26 13.53
C TRP A 5 -31.60 -26.53 12.77
N ILE A 6 -31.36 -27.77 12.31
CA ILE A 6 -30.19 -28.11 11.49
C ILE A 6 -30.32 -27.48 10.08
N GLY A 7 -31.56 -27.38 9.56
CA GLY A 7 -31.83 -26.72 8.28
C GLY A 7 -31.56 -25.21 8.30
N LEU A 8 -31.85 -24.52 9.41
CA LEU A 8 -31.61 -23.07 9.52
C LEU A 8 -30.12 -22.71 9.61
N GLY A 9 -29.32 -23.51 10.32
CA GLY A 9 -27.88 -23.30 10.43
C GLY A 9 -27.13 -23.48 9.10
N VAL A 10 -27.48 -24.51 8.32
CA VAL A 10 -26.86 -24.76 7.01
C VAL A 10 -27.26 -23.71 5.97
N VAL A 11 -28.52 -23.26 5.96
CA VAL A 11 -28.99 -22.19 5.06
C VAL A 11 -28.33 -20.84 5.41
N ALA A 12 -28.13 -20.54 6.70
CA ALA A 12 -27.41 -19.34 7.12
C ALA A 12 -25.92 -19.37 6.73
N VAL A 13 -25.24 -20.51 6.89
CA VAL A 13 -23.82 -20.67 6.51
C VAL A 13 -23.63 -20.59 4.99
N LEU A 14 -24.51 -21.19 4.20
CA LEU A 14 -24.46 -21.11 2.74
C LEU A 14 -24.81 -19.71 2.22
N ALA A 15 -25.77 -19.01 2.86
CA ALA A 15 -26.09 -17.63 2.54
C ALA A 15 -24.93 -16.69 2.87
N VAL A 16 -24.25 -16.88 4.00
CA VAL A 16 -23.04 -16.14 4.37
C VAL A 16 -21.93 -16.44 3.38
N ALA A 17 -21.61 -17.70 3.06
CA ALA A 17 -20.58 -18.06 2.08
C ALA A 17 -20.86 -17.47 0.67
N PHE A 18 -22.12 -17.49 0.23
CA PHE A 18 -22.53 -16.90 -1.06
C PHE A 18 -22.46 -15.37 -1.06
N LEU A 19 -22.87 -14.71 0.03
CA LEU A 19 -22.75 -13.26 0.19
C LEU A 19 -21.28 -12.82 0.31
N LEU A 20 -20.42 -13.64 0.92
CA LEU A 20 -18.98 -13.41 1.00
C LEU A 20 -18.33 -13.50 -0.38
N TRP A 21 -18.61 -14.56 -1.15
CA TRP A 21 -18.09 -14.72 -2.51
C TRP A 21 -18.50 -13.55 -3.43
N LYS A 22 -19.77 -13.12 -3.35
CA LYS A 22 -20.27 -11.97 -4.14
C LYS A 22 -19.66 -10.63 -3.70
N ARG A 23 -19.37 -10.44 -2.40
CA ARG A 23 -18.74 -9.22 -1.86
C ARG A 23 -17.26 -9.07 -2.24
N PHE A 24 -16.50 -10.17 -2.29
CA PHE A 24 -15.11 -10.13 -2.76
C PHE A 24 -14.97 -9.67 -4.23
N ALA A 25 -16.05 -9.71 -5.02
CA ALA A 25 -16.05 -9.26 -6.41
C ALA A 25 -16.35 -7.75 -6.61
N ASN A 26 -16.83 -7.02 -5.59
CA ASN A 26 -17.19 -5.60 -5.69
C ASN A 26 -16.32 -4.73 -4.76
N ARG A 27 -15.51 -3.82 -5.32
CA ARG A 27 -14.54 -2.98 -4.58
C ARG A 27 -15.17 -1.99 -3.57
N ASP A 28 -16.44 -1.64 -3.73
CA ASP A 28 -17.17 -0.73 -2.81
C ASP A 28 -17.88 -1.47 -1.65
N GLU A 29 -17.86 -2.80 -1.64
CA GLU A 29 -18.55 -3.66 -0.67
C GLU A 29 -17.62 -4.74 -0.09
N GLY A 30 -16.50 -4.33 0.52
CA GLY A 30 -15.53 -5.25 1.13
C GLY A 30 -15.59 -5.29 2.67
N PRO A 31 -15.14 -6.39 3.31
CA PRO A 31 -14.85 -6.36 4.74
C PRO A 31 -13.70 -5.38 5.03
N VAL A 32 -13.65 -4.86 6.26
CA VAL A 32 -12.45 -4.15 6.75
C VAL A 32 -11.44 -5.21 7.13
N SER A 33 -10.30 -5.20 6.47
CA SER A 33 -9.36 -6.32 6.46
C SER A 33 -7.93 -5.86 6.66
N LEU A 34 -7.14 -6.69 7.32
CA LEU A 34 -5.69 -6.63 7.23
C LEU A 34 -5.18 -7.99 6.73
N VAL A 35 -4.31 -7.95 5.73
CA VAL A 35 -3.80 -9.13 5.03
C VAL A 35 -2.29 -9.19 5.18
N ILE A 36 -1.73 -10.33 5.58
CA ILE A 36 -0.29 -10.60 5.49
C ILE A 36 -0.03 -11.40 4.21
N TYR A 37 0.87 -10.90 3.37
CA TYR A 37 1.44 -11.69 2.28
C TYR A 37 2.54 -12.60 2.82
N ARG A 38 2.57 -13.85 2.36
CA ARG A 38 3.44 -14.87 2.93
C ARG A 38 4.18 -15.66 1.86
N THR A 39 5.42 -16.03 2.18
CA THR A 39 6.27 -16.92 1.35
C THR A 39 5.76 -18.36 1.31
N CYS A 40 5.07 -18.80 2.36
CA CYS A 40 4.49 -20.14 2.47
C CYS A 40 3.18 -20.17 3.25
N TYR A 41 2.34 -21.15 2.91
CA TYR A 41 1.03 -21.35 3.51
C TYR A 41 1.16 -21.65 5.01
N ARG A 42 0.35 -20.96 5.82
CA ARG A 42 0.18 -21.23 7.24
C ARG A 42 -1.21 -21.82 7.45
N ASP A 43 -1.27 -23.09 7.82
CA ASP A 43 -2.53 -23.70 8.23
C ASP A 43 -2.87 -23.22 9.64
N VAL A 44 -3.93 -22.40 9.76
CA VAL A 44 -4.42 -21.94 11.05
C VAL A 44 -5.50 -22.90 11.51
N THR A 45 -5.32 -23.48 12.69
CA THR A 45 -6.30 -24.38 13.32
C THR A 45 -7.29 -23.60 14.20
N GLU A 46 -8.39 -24.24 14.59
CA GLU A 46 -9.30 -23.65 15.59
C GLU A 46 -8.62 -23.39 16.93
N ALA A 47 -7.63 -24.21 17.31
CA ALA A 47 -6.86 -24.01 18.53
C ALA A 47 -6.01 -22.75 18.44
N ASP A 48 -5.40 -22.49 17.29
CA ASP A 48 -4.63 -21.27 17.03
C ASP A 48 -5.52 -20.04 17.10
N ALA A 49 -6.65 -20.05 16.40
CA ALA A 49 -7.61 -18.95 16.39
C ALA A 49 -8.14 -18.63 17.80
N ARG A 50 -8.49 -19.67 18.58
CA ARG A 50 -8.95 -19.52 19.96
C ARG A 50 -7.86 -18.98 20.88
N GLY A 51 -6.63 -19.47 20.71
CA GLY A 51 -5.46 -18.99 21.46
C GLY A 51 -5.15 -17.52 21.16
N ALA A 52 -5.19 -17.14 19.88
CA ALA A 52 -4.99 -15.77 19.42
C ALA A 52 -6.07 -14.83 19.98
N ALA A 53 -7.36 -15.20 19.88
CA ALA A 53 -8.46 -14.41 20.44
C ALA A 53 -8.30 -14.18 21.95
N ARG A 54 -7.89 -15.21 22.70
CA ARG A 54 -7.64 -15.09 24.14
C ARG A 54 -6.47 -14.16 24.45
N ARG A 55 -5.33 -14.31 23.78
CA ARG A 55 -4.13 -13.51 24.06
C ARG A 55 -4.24 -12.07 23.58
N ALA A 56 -4.72 -11.87 22.35
CA ALA A 56 -4.78 -10.55 21.72
C ALA A 56 -5.97 -9.71 22.19
N LEU A 57 -7.13 -10.35 22.42
CA LEU A 57 -8.38 -9.66 22.69
C LEU A 57 -8.93 -9.93 24.10
N GLY A 58 -8.34 -10.86 24.86
CA GLY A 58 -8.81 -11.20 26.21
C GLY A 58 -10.15 -11.92 26.24
N VAL A 59 -10.62 -12.47 25.10
CA VAL A 59 -11.94 -13.10 25.00
C VAL A 59 -11.86 -14.62 24.92
N ASN A 60 -12.86 -15.30 25.47
CA ASN A 60 -13.11 -16.71 25.17
C ASN A 60 -14.09 -16.78 24.01
N ALA A 61 -13.58 -17.13 22.83
CA ALA A 61 -14.37 -17.17 21.61
C ALA A 61 -14.78 -18.59 21.21
N GLU A 62 -15.96 -18.70 20.64
CA GLU A 62 -16.35 -19.83 19.81
C GLU A 62 -15.71 -19.69 18.43
N ILE A 63 -15.24 -20.81 17.88
CA ILE A 63 -14.62 -20.86 16.56
C ILE A 63 -15.49 -21.74 15.67
N GLN A 64 -15.85 -21.21 14.50
CA GLN A 64 -16.60 -21.96 13.49
C GLN A 64 -15.82 -21.97 12.18
N THR A 65 -15.72 -23.12 11.53
CA THR A 65 -15.09 -23.19 10.19
C THR A 65 -16.04 -22.64 9.14
N ILE A 66 -15.53 -21.73 8.32
CA ILE A 66 -16.23 -21.17 7.15
C ILE A 66 -15.75 -21.93 5.91
N PRO A 67 -16.65 -22.60 5.16
CA PRO A 67 -16.27 -23.27 3.92
C PRO A 67 -16.00 -22.23 2.83
N PHE A 68 -14.85 -22.37 2.16
CA PHE A 68 -14.51 -21.63 0.94
C PHE A 68 -14.26 -22.62 -0.21
N ASP A 69 -13.00 -22.93 -0.50
CA ASP A 69 -12.56 -23.85 -1.53
C ASP A 69 -11.38 -24.70 -1.02
N GLU A 70 -10.88 -25.64 -1.82
CA GLU A 70 -9.77 -26.53 -1.42
C GLU A 70 -8.46 -25.80 -1.08
N ASN A 71 -8.34 -24.54 -1.49
CA ASN A 71 -7.14 -23.71 -1.38
C ASN A 71 -7.28 -22.63 -0.31
N THR A 72 -8.47 -22.46 0.27
CA THR A 72 -8.81 -21.35 1.17
C THR A 72 -9.62 -21.87 2.34
N LYS A 73 -9.20 -21.49 3.56
CA LYS A 73 -9.84 -21.89 4.81
C LYS A 73 -10.21 -20.65 5.59
N GLY A 74 -11.42 -20.62 6.14
CA GLY A 74 -11.85 -19.56 7.03
C GLY A 74 -12.21 -20.09 8.41
N LEU A 75 -11.92 -19.29 9.43
CA LEU A 75 -12.34 -19.51 10.80
C LEU A 75 -13.04 -18.26 11.31
N LEU A 76 -14.31 -18.36 11.67
CA LEU A 76 -15.08 -17.31 12.30
C LEU A 76 -14.85 -17.34 13.81
N ILE A 77 -14.36 -16.24 14.36
CA ILE A 77 -14.28 -15.96 15.79
C ILE A 77 -15.58 -15.24 16.17
N ALA A 78 -16.35 -15.86 17.06
CA ALA A 78 -17.53 -15.26 17.66
C ALA A 78 -17.38 -15.18 19.18
N ALA A 79 -17.58 -14.00 19.74
CA ALA A 79 -17.70 -13.80 21.18
C ALA A 79 -18.65 -12.63 21.46
N GLU A 80 -19.31 -12.63 22.63
CA GLU A 80 -20.32 -11.64 22.98
C GLU A 80 -19.78 -10.20 23.00
N ALA A 81 -18.50 -10.03 23.36
CA ALA A 81 -17.87 -8.73 23.58
C ALA A 81 -17.26 -8.07 22.33
N ILE A 82 -17.21 -8.77 21.19
CA ILE A 82 -16.57 -8.27 19.96
C ILE A 82 -17.43 -8.59 18.73
N PRO A 83 -17.37 -7.78 17.67
CA PRO A 83 -17.98 -8.16 16.40
C PRO A 83 -17.34 -9.46 15.89
N PRO A 84 -18.06 -10.26 15.07
CA PRO A 84 -17.49 -11.46 14.48
C PRO A 84 -16.27 -11.11 13.63
N ILE A 85 -15.18 -11.86 13.78
CA ILE A 85 -13.93 -11.67 13.02
C ILE A 85 -13.63 -12.97 12.27
N ALA A 86 -13.36 -12.90 10.98
CA ALA A 86 -12.85 -14.06 10.24
C ALA A 86 -11.32 -14.03 10.22
N ILE A 87 -10.70 -15.18 10.43
CA ILE A 87 -9.32 -15.45 10.01
C ILE A 87 -9.41 -16.27 8.73
N ILE A 88 -8.86 -15.78 7.63
CA ILE A 88 -8.87 -16.51 6.36
C ILE A 88 -7.43 -16.78 5.94
N THR A 89 -7.13 -18.02 5.59
CA THR A 89 -5.84 -18.41 5.03
C THR A 89 -6.02 -18.99 3.65
N SER A 90 -5.08 -18.70 2.76
CA SER A 90 -5.09 -19.27 1.42
C SER A 90 -3.69 -19.67 0.97
N ASN A 91 -3.59 -20.83 0.32
CA ASN A 91 -2.35 -21.34 -0.26
C ASN A 91 -2.07 -20.80 -1.69
N ARG A 92 -2.88 -19.83 -2.15
CA ARG A 92 -2.70 -19.10 -3.40
C ARG A 92 -2.27 -17.66 -3.14
N THR A 93 -1.78 -16.99 -4.16
CA THR A 93 -1.46 -15.56 -4.11
C THR A 93 -2.71 -14.72 -3.85
N TYR A 94 -2.55 -13.57 -3.19
CA TYR A 94 -3.68 -12.67 -2.93
C TYR A 94 -4.11 -11.97 -4.21
N ILE A 95 -3.12 -11.60 -5.02
CA ILE A 95 -3.31 -11.07 -6.37
C ILE A 95 -3.38 -12.25 -7.34
N GLU A 96 -4.27 -12.16 -8.34
CA GLU A 96 -4.34 -13.15 -9.40
C GLU A 96 -2.98 -13.31 -10.09
N PRO A 97 -2.50 -14.55 -10.33
CA PRO A 97 -1.16 -14.78 -10.87
C PRO A 97 -0.82 -13.98 -12.13
N GLY A 98 -1.80 -13.77 -13.03
CA GLY A 98 -1.61 -12.98 -14.25
C GLY A 98 -1.38 -11.48 -14.03
N ASN A 99 -1.67 -10.95 -12.83
CA ASN A 99 -1.58 -9.53 -12.50
C ASN A 99 -0.39 -9.21 -11.58
N ILE A 100 0.35 -10.21 -11.10
CA ILE A 100 1.44 -10.02 -10.13
C ILE A 100 2.57 -9.19 -10.71
N GLU A 101 3.03 -9.51 -11.93
CA GLU A 101 4.13 -8.78 -12.56
C GLU A 101 3.74 -7.32 -12.83
N ALA A 102 2.52 -7.08 -13.32
CA ALA A 102 2.01 -5.74 -13.52
C ALA A 102 1.98 -4.94 -12.21
N ALA A 103 1.41 -5.49 -11.13
CA ALA A 103 1.38 -4.85 -9.82
C ALA A 103 2.79 -4.58 -9.25
N ALA A 104 3.74 -5.50 -9.47
CA ALA A 104 5.12 -5.33 -9.03
C ALA A 104 5.85 -4.21 -9.82
N ASN A 105 5.56 -4.08 -11.11
CA ASN A 105 6.13 -3.05 -11.98
C ASN A 105 5.59 -1.64 -11.70
N GLU A 106 4.43 -1.53 -11.07
CA GLU A 106 3.83 -0.27 -10.62
C GLU A 106 4.37 0.19 -9.25
N CYS A 107 5.17 -0.62 -8.57
CA CYS A 107 5.65 -0.35 -7.22
C CYS A 107 7.08 0.23 -7.21
N GLU A 108 7.29 1.42 -6.66
CA GLU A 108 8.63 2.01 -6.46
C GLU A 108 9.46 1.20 -5.46
N ASP A 109 8.84 0.74 -4.38
CA ASP A 109 9.57 0.15 -3.27
C ASP A 109 10.07 -1.28 -3.58
N PRO A 110 11.39 -1.56 -3.44
CA PRO A 110 11.95 -2.88 -3.72
C PRO A 110 11.50 -3.97 -2.73
N THR A 111 11.19 -3.62 -1.48
CA THR A 111 10.69 -4.57 -0.48
C THR A 111 9.28 -5.03 -0.85
N LEU A 112 8.38 -4.10 -1.19
CA LEU A 112 7.03 -4.41 -1.65
C LEU A 112 7.05 -5.11 -3.02
N ARG A 113 7.87 -4.66 -3.97
CA ARG A 113 8.06 -5.35 -5.26
C ARG A 113 8.49 -6.81 -5.07
N LYS A 114 9.49 -7.05 -4.21
CA LYS A 114 9.92 -8.41 -3.86
C LYS A 114 8.79 -9.18 -3.19
N ALA A 115 8.04 -8.58 -2.26
CA ALA A 115 6.92 -9.23 -1.61
C ALA A 115 5.84 -9.67 -2.61
N LEU A 116 5.46 -8.79 -3.54
CA LEU A 116 4.52 -9.10 -4.62
C LEU A 116 5.00 -10.26 -5.48
N LEU A 117 6.27 -10.25 -5.92
CA LEU A 117 6.83 -11.29 -6.78
C LEU A 117 7.05 -12.64 -6.08
N THR A 118 7.21 -12.65 -4.75
CA THR A 118 7.61 -13.85 -4.00
C THR A 118 6.53 -14.42 -3.09
N HIS A 119 5.44 -13.70 -2.84
CA HIS A 119 4.33 -14.25 -2.06
C HIS A 119 3.70 -15.43 -2.79
N LYS A 120 3.32 -16.46 -2.02
CA LYS A 120 2.68 -17.68 -2.54
C LYS A 120 1.37 -17.98 -1.83
N SER A 121 1.09 -17.23 -0.76
CA SER A 121 -0.02 -17.46 0.15
C SER A 121 -0.33 -16.16 0.88
N TRP A 122 -1.48 -16.12 1.54
CA TRP A 122 -1.86 -15.00 2.38
C TRP A 122 -2.70 -15.45 3.57
N LEU A 123 -2.72 -14.59 4.58
CA LEU A 123 -3.58 -14.71 5.76
C LEU A 123 -4.24 -13.35 5.99
N SER A 124 -5.55 -13.31 6.17
CA SER A 124 -6.28 -12.10 6.57
C SER A 124 -6.93 -12.25 7.93
N VAL A 125 -7.15 -11.10 8.57
CA VAL A 125 -8.12 -10.94 9.64
C VAL A 125 -9.14 -9.89 9.20
N ASP A 126 -10.41 -10.27 9.24
CA ASP A 126 -11.49 -9.52 8.61
C ASP A 126 -12.57 -9.21 9.64
N ALA A 127 -12.92 -7.94 9.80
CA ALA A 127 -14.08 -7.55 10.59
C ALA A 127 -15.35 -7.82 9.77
N MET A 128 -16.22 -8.68 10.30
CA MET A 128 -17.43 -9.14 9.63
C MET A 128 -18.67 -8.37 10.10
N GLY A 129 -19.79 -8.55 9.39
CA GLY A 129 -21.09 -8.01 9.81
C GLY A 129 -21.30 -6.53 9.49
N MET A 130 -20.47 -5.94 8.62
CA MET A 130 -20.67 -4.57 8.12
C MET A 130 -21.36 -4.58 6.76
N ASP A 131 -22.34 -3.69 6.60
CA ASP A 131 -23.09 -3.57 5.35
C ASP A 131 -22.31 -2.81 4.27
N LYS A 132 -21.51 -1.83 4.70
CA LYS A 132 -20.64 -1.00 3.85
C LYS A 132 -19.30 -0.82 4.55
N ILE A 133 -18.26 -0.54 3.77
CA ILE A 133 -16.98 -0.09 4.30
C ILE A 133 -17.22 1.19 5.11
N PRO A 134 -16.92 1.22 6.42
CA PRO A 134 -17.19 2.38 7.23
C PRO A 134 -16.18 3.51 6.93
N PRO A 135 -16.45 4.75 7.36
CA PRO A 135 -15.52 5.87 7.25
C PRO A 135 -14.13 5.57 7.86
N ALA A 136 -13.11 6.29 7.39
CA ALA A 136 -11.69 5.99 7.68
C ALA A 136 -11.33 6.02 9.18
N ASP A 137 -11.94 6.92 9.95
CA ASP A 137 -11.78 7.02 11.41
C ASP A 137 -12.33 5.79 12.15
N ILE A 138 -13.47 5.28 11.70
CA ILE A 138 -14.06 4.03 12.22
C ILE A 138 -13.18 2.83 11.84
N ARG A 139 -12.71 2.76 10.59
CA ARG A 139 -11.78 1.68 10.16
C ARG A 139 -10.50 1.69 10.97
N LEU A 140 -9.93 2.87 11.21
CA LEU A 140 -8.75 3.00 12.06
C LEU A 140 -9.00 2.47 13.47
N THR A 141 -10.16 2.74 14.04
CA THR A 141 -10.57 2.19 15.35
C THR A 141 -10.64 0.66 15.32
N ILE A 142 -11.17 0.07 14.24
CA ILE A 142 -11.22 -1.39 14.04
C ILE A 142 -9.80 -1.97 13.90
N TYR A 143 -8.93 -1.32 13.12
CA TYR A 143 -7.54 -1.75 12.95
C TYR A 143 -6.76 -1.73 14.26
N VAL A 144 -6.84 -0.62 15.01
CA VAL A 144 -6.11 -0.44 16.27
C VAL A 144 -6.66 -1.32 17.38
N GLY A 145 -7.99 -1.43 17.48
CA GLY A 145 -8.67 -2.07 18.59
C GLY A 145 -8.79 -3.59 18.47
N LEU A 146 -8.86 -4.12 17.24
CA LEU A 146 -9.23 -5.52 16.98
C LEU A 146 -8.26 -6.19 16.00
N LEU A 147 -8.25 -5.74 14.75
CA LEU A 147 -7.61 -6.49 13.66
C LEU A 147 -6.10 -6.51 13.80
N GLY A 148 -5.47 -5.37 14.11
CA GLY A 148 -4.02 -5.29 14.29
C GLY A 148 -3.55 -6.20 15.43
N LYS A 149 -4.22 -6.14 16.58
CA LYS A 149 -3.89 -6.99 17.73
C LYS A 149 -4.00 -8.47 17.41
N LEU A 150 -5.07 -8.89 16.73
CA LEU A 150 -5.24 -10.27 16.35
C LEU A 150 -4.22 -10.71 15.30
N LEU A 151 -3.94 -9.86 14.31
CA LEU A 151 -2.97 -10.12 13.25
C LEU A 151 -1.54 -10.30 13.80
N ALA A 152 -1.20 -9.60 14.89
CA ALA A 152 0.10 -9.71 15.56
C ALA A 152 0.47 -11.15 15.95
N GLU A 153 -0.52 -11.98 16.30
CA GLU A 153 -0.34 -13.40 16.67
C GLU A 153 0.08 -14.28 15.49
N PHE A 154 -0.07 -13.76 14.27
CA PHE A 154 0.20 -14.47 13.02
C PHE A 154 1.40 -13.92 12.24
N VAL A 155 2.03 -12.84 12.73
CA VAL A 155 3.28 -12.33 12.18
C VAL A 155 4.43 -13.24 12.59
N ASP A 156 5.23 -13.64 11.60
CA ASP A 156 6.39 -14.52 11.75
C ASP A 156 7.42 -14.25 10.64
N ASP A 157 8.48 -15.05 10.58
CA ASP A 157 9.57 -14.95 9.61
C ASP A 157 9.16 -15.22 8.15
N GLN A 158 7.97 -15.78 7.93
CA GLN A 158 7.42 -16.03 6.60
C GLN A 158 6.51 -14.88 6.11
N SER A 159 6.35 -13.84 6.94
CA SER A 159 5.53 -12.66 6.65
C SER A 159 6.33 -11.64 5.83
N LEU A 160 5.77 -11.17 4.71
CA LEU A 160 6.44 -10.28 3.76
C LEU A 160 6.02 -8.82 3.95
N VAL A 161 4.72 -8.55 3.83
CA VAL A 161 4.11 -7.22 3.99
C VAL A 161 2.72 -7.37 4.60
N ILE A 162 2.23 -6.31 5.23
CA ILE A 162 0.81 -6.14 5.59
C ILE A 162 0.16 -5.28 4.52
N PHE A 163 -1.02 -5.66 4.08
CA PHE A 163 -1.85 -4.92 3.13
C PHE A 163 -3.21 -4.60 3.79
N ALA A 164 -3.63 -3.34 3.67
CA ALA A 164 -4.93 -2.86 4.08
C ALA A 164 -5.76 -2.52 2.83
N PRO A 165 -6.62 -3.44 2.35
CA PRO A 165 -7.27 -3.31 1.05
C PRO A 165 -8.16 -2.08 0.91
N ALA A 166 -8.87 -1.70 1.99
CA ALA A 166 -9.77 -0.55 1.97
C ALA A 166 -9.04 0.79 1.84
N GLU A 167 -7.75 0.83 2.18
CA GLU A 167 -6.88 2.01 2.03
C GLU A 167 -5.99 1.92 0.78
N GLY A 168 -5.87 0.74 0.17
CA GLY A 168 -4.86 0.47 -0.84
C GLY A 168 -3.43 0.68 -0.30
N ARG A 169 -3.20 0.39 0.99
CA ARG A 169 -1.92 0.68 1.65
C ARG A 169 -1.17 -0.57 2.09
N TYR A 170 0.14 -0.53 1.92
CA TYR A 170 1.08 -1.53 2.40
C TYR A 170 1.87 -1.04 3.60
N GLY A 171 2.30 -1.99 4.42
CA GLY A 171 3.23 -1.80 5.52
C GLY A 171 4.30 -2.90 5.53
N GLU A 172 5.54 -2.51 5.74
CA GLU A 172 6.69 -3.41 5.79
C GLU A 172 6.67 -4.25 7.09
N ILE A 173 7.05 -5.52 6.98
CA ILE A 173 7.31 -6.37 8.15
C ILE A 173 8.75 -6.11 8.64
N LYS A 174 8.86 -5.66 9.89
CA LYS A 174 10.09 -5.39 10.64
C LYS A 174 10.10 -6.22 11.93
N PRO A 175 11.26 -6.36 12.60
CA PRO A 175 11.35 -7.13 13.84
C PRO A 175 10.39 -6.69 14.96
N ASP A 176 9.99 -5.43 14.98
CA ASP A 176 9.07 -4.84 15.95
C ASP A 176 7.60 -4.81 15.49
N THR A 177 7.28 -5.27 14.28
CA THR A 177 5.92 -5.17 13.71
C THR A 177 4.86 -5.83 14.57
N ALA A 178 5.11 -7.04 15.12
CA ALA A 178 4.15 -7.69 16.00
C ALA A 178 3.90 -6.89 17.29
N ALA A 179 4.95 -6.28 17.85
CA ALA A 179 4.83 -5.42 19.02
C ALA A 179 4.00 -4.16 18.70
N LEU A 180 4.28 -3.49 17.57
CA LEU A 180 3.54 -2.31 17.13
C LEU A 180 2.06 -2.62 16.82
N LEU A 181 1.77 -3.77 16.22
CA LEU A 181 0.40 -4.21 15.98
C LEU A 181 -0.36 -4.46 17.29
N SER A 182 0.27 -5.17 18.24
CA SER A 182 -0.35 -5.48 19.53
C SER A 182 -0.55 -4.24 20.42
N SER A 183 0.30 -3.22 20.30
CA SER A 183 0.16 -1.93 20.97
C SER A 183 -0.84 -0.97 20.29
N GLY A 184 -1.37 -1.32 19.12
CA GLY A 184 -2.32 -0.49 18.39
C GLY A 184 -1.65 0.63 17.58
N GLU A 185 -0.36 0.52 17.29
CA GLU A 185 0.42 1.52 16.57
C GLU A 185 0.47 1.25 15.05
N ILE A 186 -0.62 0.73 14.49
CA ILE A 186 -0.68 0.29 13.09
C ILE A 186 -0.35 1.39 12.07
N LEU A 187 -0.59 2.66 12.41
CA LEU A 187 -0.23 3.79 11.54
C LEU A 187 1.28 3.95 11.36
N LYS A 188 2.10 3.48 12.30
CA LYS A 188 3.57 3.43 12.12
C LYS A 188 3.99 2.39 11.08
N ILE A 189 3.11 1.43 10.79
CA ILE A 189 3.33 0.35 9.81
C ILE A 189 2.75 0.75 8.45
N LEU A 190 1.48 1.18 8.40
CA LEU A 190 0.78 1.55 7.16
C LEU A 190 1.01 3.00 6.70
N GLY A 191 1.75 3.79 7.47
CA GLY A 191 1.99 5.21 7.23
C GLY A 191 3.22 5.52 6.38
N ASP A 192 3.98 4.52 5.95
CA ASP A 192 5.16 4.74 5.10
C ASP A 192 4.70 5.10 3.67
N ALA A 193 4.81 6.39 3.34
CA ALA A 193 4.44 6.90 2.03
C ALA A 193 5.30 6.28 0.91
N ASP A 194 6.53 5.85 1.20
CA ASP A 194 7.43 5.29 0.18
C ASP A 194 6.96 3.92 -0.31
N LEU A 195 6.39 3.10 0.58
CA LEU A 195 5.82 1.80 0.21
C LEU A 195 4.62 1.93 -0.74
N ASN A 196 4.01 3.12 -0.79
CA ASN A 196 2.73 3.34 -1.45
C ASN A 196 2.87 4.28 -2.66
N ALA A 197 4.08 4.68 -3.03
CA ALA A 197 4.35 5.55 -4.17
C ALA A 197 4.24 4.75 -5.50
N PRO A 198 3.39 5.18 -6.45
CA PRO A 198 3.21 4.48 -7.72
C PRO A 198 4.28 4.87 -8.76
N ILE A 199 4.77 3.90 -9.52
CA ILE A 199 5.52 4.13 -10.76
C ILE A 199 4.52 4.39 -11.88
N ILE A 200 4.62 5.57 -12.50
CA ILE A 200 3.82 5.90 -13.68
C ILE A 200 4.64 5.61 -14.94
N GLN A 201 4.32 4.51 -15.62
CA GLN A 201 4.91 4.19 -16.92
C GLN A 201 4.20 4.95 -18.04
N ARG A 202 4.96 5.63 -18.90
CA ARG A 202 4.46 6.32 -20.09
C ARG A 202 5.42 6.14 -21.26
N GLU A 203 4.85 6.05 -22.46
CA GLU A 203 5.66 6.11 -23.67
C GLU A 203 6.20 7.52 -23.87
N SER A 204 7.45 7.63 -24.33
CA SER A 204 8.11 8.91 -24.65
C SER A 204 7.43 9.68 -25.80
N SER A 205 6.49 9.05 -26.51
CA SER A 205 5.74 9.60 -27.65
C SER A 205 4.50 10.41 -27.24
N ASP A 206 4.15 10.47 -25.96
CA ASP A 206 2.95 11.19 -25.51
C ASP A 206 3.08 12.70 -25.75
N GLU A 207 2.32 13.21 -26.72
CA GLU A 207 2.39 14.60 -27.17
C GLU A 207 2.05 15.60 -26.06
N ALA A 208 1.14 15.24 -25.15
CA ALA A 208 0.73 16.10 -24.05
C ALA A 208 1.86 16.22 -23.02
N ILE A 209 2.50 15.10 -22.67
CA ILE A 209 3.64 15.07 -21.76
C ILE A 209 4.82 15.84 -22.36
N ASN A 210 5.14 15.63 -23.64
CA ASN A 210 6.24 16.33 -24.30
C ASN A 210 6.02 17.86 -24.36
N LYS A 211 4.77 18.32 -24.58
CA LYS A 211 4.42 19.74 -24.49
C LYS A 211 4.56 20.29 -23.08
N ALA A 212 4.20 19.50 -22.07
CA ALA A 212 4.37 19.88 -20.66
C ALA A 212 5.85 20.00 -20.27
N ILE A 213 6.69 19.03 -20.68
CA ILE A 213 8.15 19.09 -20.49
C ILE A 213 8.74 20.33 -21.17
N ALA A 214 8.36 20.61 -22.43
CA ALA A 214 8.83 21.80 -23.14
C ALA A 214 8.41 23.10 -22.44
N THR A 215 7.23 23.12 -21.82
CA THR A 215 6.76 24.26 -21.02
C THR A 215 7.56 24.40 -19.73
N ALA A 216 7.83 23.29 -19.03
CA ALA A 216 8.66 23.26 -17.83
C ALA A 216 10.07 23.79 -18.14
N GLN A 217 10.69 23.31 -19.21
CA GLN A 217 12.00 23.75 -19.70
C GLN A 217 12.02 25.25 -20.03
N LYS A 218 11.05 25.72 -20.81
CA LYS A 218 10.94 27.15 -21.17
C LYS A 218 10.84 28.06 -19.95
N ARG A 219 10.19 27.59 -18.88
CA ARG A 219 9.98 28.36 -17.64
C ARG A 219 10.96 27.99 -16.53
N LEU A 220 11.93 27.11 -16.78
CA LEU A 220 12.95 26.69 -15.83
C LEU A 220 13.73 27.86 -15.18
N PRO A 221 14.00 28.98 -15.89
CA PRO A 221 14.62 30.15 -15.26
C PRO A 221 13.83 30.73 -14.07
N GLU A 222 12.50 30.60 -14.06
CA GLU A 222 11.66 31.03 -12.93
C GLU A 222 11.95 30.18 -11.69
N PHE A 223 12.09 28.87 -11.87
CA PHE A 223 12.41 27.93 -10.79
C PHE A 223 13.82 28.16 -10.26
N ILE A 224 14.80 28.34 -11.15
CA ILE A 224 16.19 28.67 -10.77
C ILE A 224 16.23 29.92 -9.89
N GLY A 225 15.52 30.98 -10.28
CA GLY A 225 15.45 32.20 -9.47
C GLY A 225 14.85 31.99 -8.08
N VAL A 226 13.95 31.02 -7.91
CA VAL A 226 13.41 30.64 -6.60
C VAL A 226 14.45 29.88 -5.78
N VAL A 227 15.17 28.92 -6.37
CA VAL A 227 16.24 28.19 -5.67
C VAL A 227 17.34 29.15 -5.22
N ASP A 228 17.79 30.06 -6.10
CA ASP A 228 18.81 31.07 -5.81
C ASP A 228 18.40 32.05 -4.71
N SER A 229 17.09 32.31 -4.56
CA SER A 229 16.57 33.17 -3.49
C SER A 229 16.73 32.57 -2.09
N GLY A 230 16.97 31.25 -1.97
CA GLY A 230 17.13 30.56 -0.69
C GLY A 230 15.88 30.52 0.18
N ARG A 231 14.69 30.82 -0.38
CA ARG A 231 13.42 30.83 0.35
C ARG A 231 12.97 29.42 0.72
N ALA A 232 13.15 29.04 1.98
CA ALA A 232 12.83 27.70 2.48
C ALA A 232 11.34 27.36 2.34
N GLU A 233 10.45 28.34 2.52
CA GLU A 233 8.99 28.20 2.40
C GLU A 233 8.52 27.86 0.98
N ALA A 234 9.34 28.15 -0.04
CA ALA A 234 9.01 27.85 -1.42
C ALA A 234 9.09 26.34 -1.72
N GLN A 235 9.79 25.55 -0.90
CA GLN A 235 9.93 24.09 -1.05
C GLN A 235 10.19 23.66 -2.50
N PRO A 236 11.25 24.19 -3.15
CA PRO A 236 11.50 23.92 -4.57
C PRO A 236 11.85 22.45 -4.79
N ILE A 237 11.10 21.78 -5.67
CA ILE A 237 11.38 20.41 -6.11
C ILE A 237 11.44 20.36 -7.64
N VAL A 238 12.33 19.52 -8.15
CA VAL A 238 12.61 19.35 -9.57
C VAL A 238 12.49 17.88 -9.93
N LYS A 239 11.88 17.57 -11.07
CA LYS A 239 11.80 16.22 -11.63
C LYS A 239 12.82 16.10 -12.76
N ALA A 240 13.75 15.17 -12.63
CA ALA A 240 14.81 15.00 -13.62
C ALA A 240 14.82 13.59 -14.22
N ARG A 241 15.27 13.53 -15.47
CA ARG A 241 15.49 12.29 -16.22
C ARG A 241 16.81 11.65 -15.79
N PHE A 242 16.78 10.36 -15.50
CA PHE A 242 17.93 9.52 -15.21
C PHE A 242 17.96 8.35 -16.20
N ALA A 243 19.04 8.21 -16.97
CA ALA A 243 19.14 7.16 -17.98
C ALA A 243 19.27 5.77 -17.33
N THR A 244 18.47 4.82 -17.80
CA THR A 244 18.50 3.40 -17.39
C THR A 244 18.81 2.55 -18.64
N GLY A 245 20.09 2.33 -18.95
CA GLY A 245 20.50 1.49 -20.09
C GLY A 245 20.05 1.97 -21.47
N GLU A 246 19.93 1.05 -22.44
CA GLU A 246 19.98 1.34 -23.90
C GLU A 246 18.84 2.20 -24.49
N ALA A 247 17.73 2.43 -23.78
CA ALA A 247 16.66 3.33 -24.29
C ALA A 247 15.65 3.84 -23.25
N ALA A 248 15.71 3.36 -22.01
CA ALA A 248 14.76 3.76 -20.97
C ALA A 248 15.35 4.87 -20.10
N ALA A 249 14.47 5.66 -19.50
CA ALA A 249 14.85 6.61 -18.48
C ALA A 249 13.78 6.67 -17.40
N GLU A 250 14.24 6.79 -16.16
CA GLU A 250 13.38 7.01 -15.01
C GLU A 250 13.35 8.50 -14.68
N HIS A 251 12.17 9.05 -14.34
CA HIS A 251 12.02 10.45 -13.98
C HIS A 251 11.70 10.58 -12.50
N MET A 252 12.65 11.10 -11.70
CA MET A 252 12.54 11.15 -10.24
C MET A 252 12.45 12.59 -9.73
N TRP A 253 11.67 12.81 -8.67
CA TRP A 253 11.64 14.08 -7.96
C TRP A 253 12.86 14.21 -7.03
N ALA A 254 13.39 15.41 -6.95
CA ALA A 254 14.47 15.79 -6.07
C ALA A 254 14.19 17.18 -5.46
N LYS A 255 14.57 17.37 -4.21
CA LYS A 255 14.48 18.67 -3.53
C LYS A 255 15.68 19.51 -3.93
N ALA A 256 15.45 20.61 -4.63
CA ALA A 256 16.52 21.49 -5.06
C ALA A 256 17.05 22.29 -3.85
N THR A 257 18.37 22.33 -3.70
CA THR A 257 19.04 23.02 -2.59
C THR A 257 19.90 24.19 -3.05
N GLU A 258 20.49 24.10 -4.24
CA GLU A 258 21.39 25.12 -4.79
C GLU A 258 21.41 25.05 -6.32
N VAL A 259 21.68 26.17 -6.98
CA VAL A 259 22.05 26.19 -8.40
C VAL A 259 23.52 26.54 -8.54
N SER A 260 24.23 25.74 -9.32
CA SER A 260 25.65 25.90 -9.62
C SER A 260 25.86 26.09 -11.13
N SER A 261 27.09 26.41 -11.54
CA SER A 261 27.44 26.44 -12.96
C SER A 261 27.31 25.08 -13.66
N ALA A 262 27.28 23.99 -12.91
CA ALA A 262 27.11 22.62 -13.43
C ALA A 262 25.63 22.18 -13.49
N GLY A 263 24.71 22.93 -12.91
CA GLY A 263 23.29 22.56 -12.82
C GLY A 263 22.71 22.70 -11.42
N ILE A 264 21.59 22.03 -11.18
CA ILE A 264 20.83 22.11 -9.92
C ILE A 264 21.34 21.03 -8.96
N VAL A 265 21.85 21.42 -7.80
CA VAL A 265 22.15 20.49 -6.70
C VAL A 265 20.84 20.14 -6.00
N ALA A 266 20.55 18.85 -5.88
CA ALA A 266 19.28 18.38 -5.32
C ALA A 266 19.42 17.06 -4.57
N GLU A 267 18.54 16.83 -3.59
CA GLU A 267 18.43 15.59 -2.84
C GLU A 267 17.28 14.73 -3.41
N ILE A 268 17.56 13.49 -3.82
CA ILE A 268 16.56 12.60 -4.41
C ILE A 268 15.45 12.27 -3.39
N MET A 269 14.19 12.41 -3.81
CA MET A 269 13.02 12.18 -2.95
C MET A 269 12.34 10.82 -3.19
N ASN A 270 12.55 10.20 -4.36
CA ASN A 270 11.99 8.90 -4.74
C ASN A 270 12.96 7.73 -4.48
N ARG A 271 12.43 6.51 -4.37
CA ARG A 271 13.26 5.29 -4.47
C ARG A 271 13.29 4.86 -5.94
N PRO A 272 14.47 4.79 -6.59
CA PRO A 272 14.53 4.42 -7.99
C PRO A 272 14.07 2.98 -8.22
N ALA A 273 13.40 2.72 -9.34
CA ALA A 273 13.08 1.39 -9.79
C ALA A 273 14.32 0.61 -10.23
N ASP A 274 15.25 1.28 -10.94
CA ASP A 274 16.55 0.72 -11.32
C ASP A 274 17.57 0.86 -10.16
N PRO A 275 18.11 -0.25 -9.63
CA PRO A 275 19.03 -0.22 -8.49
C PRO A 275 20.37 0.47 -8.78
N ASN A 276 20.68 0.75 -10.05
CA ASN A 276 21.90 1.45 -10.45
C ASN A 276 21.75 2.98 -10.39
N LEU A 277 20.54 3.49 -10.21
CA LEU A 277 20.29 4.93 -10.10
C LEU A 277 20.55 5.47 -8.68
N PRO A 278 20.75 6.80 -8.54
CA PRO A 278 20.90 7.45 -7.24
C PRO A 278 19.73 7.14 -6.30
N LYS A 279 20.05 6.71 -5.08
CA LYS A 279 19.06 6.34 -4.06
C LYS A 279 18.40 7.58 -3.45
N LYS A 280 17.19 7.42 -2.91
CA LYS A 280 16.54 8.41 -2.03
C LYS A 280 17.52 8.95 -0.98
N GLY A 281 17.50 10.26 -0.76
CA GLY A 281 18.39 10.97 0.15
C GLY A 281 19.81 11.23 -0.40
N SER A 282 20.14 10.71 -1.59
CA SER A 282 21.43 11.03 -2.23
C SER A 282 21.40 12.44 -2.80
N VAL A 283 22.50 13.17 -2.65
CA VAL A 283 22.69 14.48 -3.29
C VAL A 283 23.29 14.29 -4.67
N VAL A 284 22.68 14.90 -5.68
CA VAL A 284 23.09 14.84 -7.09
C VAL A 284 23.15 16.24 -7.69
N THR A 285 23.89 16.39 -8.78
CA THR A 285 23.82 17.57 -9.65
C THR A 285 23.06 17.20 -10.91
N ILE A 286 21.94 17.88 -11.13
CA ILE A 286 21.02 17.68 -12.26
C ILE A 286 21.37 18.68 -13.36
N ASN A 287 21.67 18.20 -14.57
CA ASN A 287 21.82 19.08 -15.72
C ASN A 287 20.47 19.72 -16.06
N LEU A 288 20.50 20.97 -16.51
CA LEU A 288 19.28 21.70 -16.85
C LEU A 288 18.49 21.00 -17.97
N ASP A 289 19.17 20.39 -18.94
CA ASP A 289 18.54 19.66 -20.05
C ASP A 289 17.83 18.37 -19.62
N ASP A 290 18.22 17.81 -18.46
CA ASP A 290 17.60 16.61 -17.90
C ASP A 290 16.33 16.94 -17.09
N VAL A 291 16.04 18.22 -16.85
CA VAL A 291 14.82 18.63 -16.14
C VAL A 291 13.58 18.35 -16.98
N SER A 292 12.63 17.64 -16.39
CA SER A 292 11.36 17.27 -17.03
C SER A 292 10.15 17.99 -16.44
N ASP A 293 10.21 18.35 -15.16
CA ASP A 293 9.20 19.16 -14.49
C ASP A 293 9.80 19.83 -13.26
N TRP A 294 9.08 20.77 -12.66
CA TRP A 294 9.47 21.39 -11.39
C TRP A 294 8.25 22.02 -10.73
N MET A 295 8.29 22.19 -9.41
CA MET A 295 7.28 22.97 -8.69
C MET A 295 7.85 23.64 -7.44
N TYR A 296 7.19 24.72 -7.04
CA TYR A 296 7.44 25.43 -5.78
C TYR A 296 6.16 26.11 -5.29
N LEU A 297 6.17 26.59 -4.05
CA LEU A 297 5.11 27.37 -3.45
C LEU A 297 5.41 28.87 -3.57
N ASP A 298 4.48 29.65 -4.11
CA ASP A 298 4.58 31.11 -4.10
C ASP A 298 4.34 31.68 -2.69
N GLU A 299 4.48 32.99 -2.54
CA GLU A 299 4.30 33.71 -1.26
C GLU A 299 2.89 33.55 -0.64
N LYS A 300 1.91 33.12 -1.44
CA LYS A 300 0.54 32.85 -1.00
C LYS A 300 0.31 31.35 -0.74
N GLY A 301 1.36 30.54 -0.77
CA GLY A 301 1.30 29.09 -0.62
C GLY A 301 0.69 28.36 -1.82
N ARG A 302 0.61 29.00 -3.00
CA ARG A 302 0.04 28.38 -4.20
C ARG A 302 1.13 27.66 -4.97
N ARG A 303 0.83 26.44 -5.44
CA ARG A 303 1.74 25.65 -6.28
C ARG A 303 1.92 26.31 -7.65
N VAL A 304 3.16 26.65 -7.98
CA VAL A 304 3.61 27.07 -9.31
C VAL A 304 4.37 25.91 -9.95
N GLY A 305 4.22 25.71 -11.26
CA GLY A 305 4.83 24.59 -11.99
C GLY A 305 3.93 23.35 -12.03
N GLY A 306 4.55 22.16 -11.96
CA GLY A 306 3.89 20.85 -12.03
C GLY A 306 3.20 20.63 -13.37
N PHE A 307 3.86 20.98 -14.47
CA PHE A 307 3.24 20.95 -15.80
C PHE A 307 2.98 19.52 -16.26
N VAL A 308 3.96 18.64 -16.06
CA VAL A 308 3.84 17.23 -16.38
C VAL A 308 2.92 16.56 -15.37
N GLU A 309 3.06 16.91 -14.09
CA GLU A 309 2.21 16.38 -13.03
C GLU A 309 0.71 16.57 -13.32
N LYS A 310 0.31 17.78 -13.74
CA LYS A 310 -1.10 18.06 -14.12
C LYS A 310 -1.60 17.21 -15.28
N VAL A 311 -0.74 16.94 -16.27
CA VAL A 311 -1.10 16.05 -17.39
C VAL A 311 -1.27 14.61 -16.89
N LEU A 312 -0.44 14.16 -15.95
CA LEU A 312 -0.52 12.80 -15.39
C LEU A 312 -1.75 12.62 -14.49
N THR A 313 -2.15 13.64 -13.74
CA THR A 313 -3.26 13.58 -12.78
C THR A 313 -4.60 14.07 -13.32
N GLY A 314 -4.61 14.73 -14.49
CA GLY A 314 -5.82 15.27 -15.12
C GLY A 314 -6.31 16.60 -14.53
N GLU A 315 -5.40 17.40 -13.95
CA GLU A 315 -5.66 18.74 -13.37
C GLU A 315 -5.58 19.91 -14.37
#